data_AF-A0A7K4B5K3-F1
#
_entry.id   AF-A0A7K4B5K3-F1
#
_cell.length_a   1.000
_cell.length_b   1.000
_cell.length_c   1.000
_cell.angle_alpha   90.00
_cell.angle_beta   90.00
_cell.angle_gamma   90.00
#
_symmetry.space_group_name_H-M   'P 1'
#
loop_
_entity.id
_entity.type
_entity.pdbx_description
1 polymer ?
#
loop_
_entity_poly.entity_id
_entity_poly.type
_entity_poly.pdbx_seq_one_letter_code
_entity_poly.pdbx_strand_id
1 'polypeptide(L)' 'YGWSSGMHPDDKDRCMALYLSSVRKKIPIYLVYRLLHNDGTYHQVADYASPVHDQNGDFSGYIGSLCDLDKKGEI' A
#
# COMPACT_ATOMS: atom_id res chain seq x y z
N TYR A 1 11.04 -2.75 -3.51
CA TYR A 1 10.32 -1.51 -3.19
C TYR A 1 10.51 -1.21 -1.72
N GLY A 2 10.85 0.02 -1.32
CA GLY A 2 11.16 0.34 0.09
C GLY A 2 9.97 0.16 1.04
N TRP A 3 8.74 0.37 0.55
CA TRP A 3 7.50 0.27 1.33
C TRP A 3 7.19 -1.15 1.82
N SER A 4 7.63 -2.19 1.10
CA SER A 4 7.32 -3.59 1.43
C SER A 4 8.31 -4.24 2.41
N SER A 5 9.37 -3.53 2.80
CA SER A 5 10.47 -4.10 3.59
C SER A 5 10.06 -4.53 5.00
N GLY A 6 9.08 -3.85 5.60
CA GLY A 6 8.52 -4.20 6.91
C GLY A 6 7.28 -5.08 6.85
N MET A 7 6.88 -5.58 5.68
CA MET A 7 5.65 -6.36 5.55
C MET A 7 5.81 -7.73 6.23
N HIS A 8 4.78 -8.17 6.96
CA HIS A 8 4.77 -9.51 7.55
C HIS A 8 4.96 -10.58 6.47
N PRO A 9 5.80 -11.62 6.68
CA PRO A 9 6.11 -12.64 5.68
C PRO A 9 4.87 -13.26 5.04
N ASP A 10 3.87 -13.63 5.84
CA ASP A 10 2.62 -14.25 5.36
C ASP A 10 1.78 -13.34 4.44
N ASP A 11 1.95 -12.01 4.53
CA ASP A 11 1.19 -11.06 3.71
C ASP A 11 1.91 -10.75 2.39
N LYS A 12 3.22 -11.05 2.31
CA LYS A 12 4.12 -10.59 1.24
C LYS A 12 3.68 -11.05 -0.14
N ASP A 13 3.49 -12.36 -0.32
CA ASP A 13 3.19 -12.90 -1.64
C ASP A 13 1.83 -12.41 -2.17
N ARG A 14 0.82 -12.40 -1.30
CA ARG A 14 -0.53 -11.91 -1.63
C ARG A 14 -0.52 -10.43 -2.00
N CYS A 15 0.11 -9.58 -1.18
CA CYS A 15 0.16 -8.14 -1.43
C CYS A 15 0.99 -7.80 -2.66
N MET A 16 2.13 -8.46 -2.88
CA MET A 16 2.97 -8.23 -4.05
C MET A 16 2.28 -8.68 -5.34
N ALA A 17 1.55 -9.80 -5.33
CA ALA A 17 0.79 -10.25 -6.49
C ALA A 17 -0.29 -9.24 -6.90
N LEU A 18 -1.05 -8.71 -5.93
CA LEU A 18 -2.06 -7.68 -6.19
C LEU A 18 -1.41 -6.38 -6.67
N TYR A 19 -0.38 -5.90 -5.96
CA TYR A 19 0.37 -4.69 -6.33
C TYR A 19 0.89 -4.76 -7.77
N LEU A 20 1.57 -5.85 -8.13
CA LEU A 20 2.13 -6.02 -9.49
C LEU A 20 1.04 -6.12 -10.56
N SER A 21 -0.08 -6.80 -10.26
CA SER A 21 -1.25 -6.85 -11.15
C SER A 21 -1.82 -5.45 -11.39
N SER A 22 -2.00 -4.67 -10.32
CA SER A 22 -2.62 -3.34 -10.39
C SER A 22 -1.72 -2.32 -11.08
N VAL A 23 -0.42 -2.31 -10.76
CA VAL A 23 0.56 -1.44 -11.42
C VAL A 23 0.64 -1.74 -12.91
N ARG A 24 0.63 -3.03 -13.31
CA ARG A 24 0.62 -3.42 -14.73
C ARG A 24 -0.62 -2.91 -15.46
N LYS A 25 -1.78 -2.93 -14.79
CA LYS A 25 -3.06 -2.48 -15.34
C LYS A 25 -3.30 -0.98 -15.18
N LYS A 26 -2.42 -0.27 -14.46
CA LYS A 26 -2.58 1.15 -14.10
C LYS A 26 -3.93 1.43 -13.42
N ILE A 27 -4.35 0.54 -12.52
CA ILE A 27 -5.60 0.67 -11.76
C ILE A 27 -5.32 1.00 -10.29
N PRO A 28 -6.30 1.52 -9.54
CA PRO A 28 -6.18 1.73 -8.11
C PRO A 28 -5.76 0.46 -7.34
N ILE A 29 -5.03 0.66 -6.26
CA ILE A 29 -4.53 -0.36 -5.35
C ILE A 29 -5.20 -0.12 -4.00
N TYR A 30 -5.68 -1.19 -3.40
CA TYR A 30 -6.13 -1.21 -2.01
C TYR A 30 -5.59 -2.49 -1.37
N LEU A 31 -4.82 -2.33 -0.30
CA LEU A 31 -4.20 -3.42 0.44
C LEU A 31 -4.46 -3.23 1.93
N VAL A 32 -4.81 -4.32 2.61
CA VAL A 32 -4.75 -4.42 4.07
C VAL A 32 -3.75 -5.51 4.42
N TYR A 33 -2.74 -5.15 5.21
CA TYR A 33 -1.63 -6.03 5.59
C TYR A 33 -1.00 -5.60 6.90
N ARG A 34 -0.14 -6.46 7.45
CA ARG A 34 0.66 -6.17 8.64
C ARG A 34 1.98 -5.53 8.25
N LEU A 35 2.28 -4.37 8.83
CA LEU A 35 3.54 -3.65 8.67
C LEU A 35 4.26 -3.56 10.02
N LEU A 36 5.56 -3.79 10.02
CA LEU A 36 6.42 -3.68 11.19
C LEU A 36 6.46 -2.21 11.64
N HIS A 37 5.96 -1.98 12.84
CA HIS A 37 5.98 -0.69 13.52
C HIS A 37 7.34 -0.47 14.23
N ASN A 38 7.62 0.77 14.62
CA ASN A 38 8.91 1.13 15.22
C ASN A 38 9.17 0.50 16.60
N ASP A 39 8.11 0.04 17.27
CA ASP A 39 8.16 -0.68 18.55
C ASP A 39 8.46 -2.18 18.40
N GLY A 40 8.64 -2.66 17.17
CA GLY A 40 8.92 -4.05 16.86
C GLY A 40 7.68 -4.95 16.75
N THR A 41 6.48 -4.40 16.89
CA THR A 41 5.22 -5.12 16.69
C THR A 41 4.70 -4.94 15.26
N TYR A 42 3.75 -5.78 14.85
CA TYR A 42 3.09 -5.65 13.55
C TYR A 42 1.73 -5.00 13.73
N HIS A 43 1.49 -3.90 13.01
CA HIS A 43 0.20 -3.24 12.98
C HIS A 43 -0.54 -3.53 11.69
N GLN A 44 -1.86 -3.64 11.75
CA GLN A 44 -2.68 -3.63 10.54
C GLN A 44 -2.68 -2.23 9.92
N VAL A 45 -2.35 -2.16 8.63
CA VAL A 45 -2.39 -0.91 7.86
C VAL A 45 -3.27 -1.08 6.64
N ALA A 46 -4.02 -0.02 6.30
CA ALA A 46 -4.68 0.13 5.02
C ALA A 46 -3.82 1.02 4.12
N ASP A 47 -3.44 0.50 2.95
CA ASP A 47 -2.67 1.20 1.93
C ASP A 47 -3.54 1.38 0.69
N TYR A 48 -3.72 2.64 0.29
CA TYR A 48 -4.46 3.02 -0.89
C TYR A 48 -3.55 3.78 -1.84
N ALA A 49 -3.57 3.42 -3.12
CA ALA A 49 -2.86 4.18 -4.15
C ALA A 49 -3.68 4.29 -5.43
N SER A 50 -3.76 5.49 -5.98
CA SER A 50 -4.45 5.78 -7.24
C SER A 50 -3.47 6.23 -8.33
N PRO A 51 -3.69 5.80 -9.59
CA PRO A 51 -2.87 6.23 -10.70
C PRO A 51 -3.10 7.72 -10.95
N VAL A 52 -2.01 8.46 -11.15
CA VAL A 52 -2.02 9.86 -11.53
C VAL A 52 -1.68 9.96 -13.00
N HIS A 53 -2.39 10.84 -13.71
CA HIS A 53 -2.14 11.13 -15.11
C HIS A 53 -1.77 12.60 -15.25
N ASP A 54 -0.92 12.93 -16.23
CA ASP A 54 -0.59 14.32 -16.54
C ASP A 54 -1.72 15.00 -17.32
N GLN A 55 -1.50 16.25 -17.73
CA GLN A 55 -2.45 17.02 -18.52
C GLN A 55 -2.77 16.41 -19.91
N ASN A 56 -1.93 15.50 -20.42
CA ASN A 56 -2.12 14.81 -21.69
C ASN A 56 -2.85 13.47 -21.51
N GLY A 57 -3.13 13.06 -20.27
CA GLY A 57 -3.72 11.77 -19.96
C GLY A 57 -2.68 10.64 -19.86
N ASP A 58 -1.39 10.96 -19.87
CA ASP A 58 -0.32 9.97 -19.76
C ASP A 58 -0.07 9.59 -18.31
N PHE A 59 0.14 8.30 -18.07
CA PHE A 59 0.39 7.76 -16.74
C PHE A 59 1.69 8.35 -16.15
N SER A 60 1.53 9.07 -15.04
CA SER A 60 2.61 9.78 -14.34
C SER A 60 3.08 9.08 -13.07
N GLY A 61 2.39 8.01 -12.64
CA GLY A 61 2.74 7.25 -11.45
C GLY A 61 1.53 7.02 -10.56
N TYR A 62 1.79 6.86 -9.26
CA TYR A 62 0.77 6.64 -8.24
C TYR A 62 0.91 7.67 -7.12
N ILE A 63 -0.21 8.14 -6.59
CA ILE A 63 -0.30 8.83 -5.31
C ILE A 63 -1.04 7.93 -4.34
N GLY A 64 -0.55 7.81 -3.11
CA GLY A 64 -1.15 6.94 -2.12
C GLY A 64 -1.05 7.45 -0.70
N SER A 65 -1.79 6.79 0.18
CA SER A 65 -1.80 7.02 1.61
C SER A 65 -1.81 5.69 2.34
N LEU A 66 -1.19 5.69 3.52
CA LEU A 66 -1.17 4.55 4.42
C LEU A 66 -1.80 4.99 5.75
N CYS A 67 -2.76 4.22 6.23
CA CYS A 67 -3.47 4.45 7.48
C CYS A 67 -3.21 3.26 8.42
N ASP A 68 -2.73 3.54 9.62
CA ASP A 68 -2.64 2.54 10.69
C ASP A 68 -4.05 2.30 11.24
N LEU A 69 -4.53 1.06 11.16
CA LEU A 69 -5.86 0.64 11.60
C LEU A 69 -5.90 0.27 13.08
N ASP A 70 -4.75 -0.05 13.68
CA ASP A 70 -4.66 -0.39 15.10
C ASP A 70 -4.67 0.86 15.98
N LYS A 71 -4.37 2.02 15.40
CA LYS A 71 -4.63 3.32 16.00
C LYS A 71 -6.13 3.64 15.94
N LYS A 72 -6.87 3.27 16.99
CA LYS A 72 -8.21 3.84 17.23
C LYS A 72 -8.08 5.35 17.35
N GLY A 73 -8.70 6.09 16.43
CA GLY A 73 -8.60 7.55 16.38
C GLY A 73 -9.05 8.22 17.68
N GLU A 74 -8.23 9.16 18.15
CA GLU A 74 -8.79 10.46 18.54
C GLU A 74 -9.30 11.10 17.24
N ILE A 75 -10.63 11.27 17.19
CA ILE A 75 -11.34 12.17 16.27
C ILE A 75 -11.37 13.57 16.89
#